data_AF-A0A3E0VQ35-F1
#
_entry.id   AF-A0A3E0VQ35-F1
#
_cell.length_a   1.000
_cell.length_b   1.000
_cell.length_c   1.000
_cell.angle_alpha   90.00
_cell.angle_beta   90.00
_cell.angle_gamma   90.00
#
_symmetry.space_group_name_H-M   'P 1'
#
loop_
_entity.id
_entity.type
_entity.pdbx_description
1 polymer ?
#
loop_
_entity_poly.entity_id
_entity_poly.type
_entity_poly.pdbx_seq_one_letter_code
_entity_poly.pdbx_strand_id
1 'polypeptide(L)'
;MERYGKAGTGTRHLTEYMLELAKAYNREVDRPVWLQEFGVSTEWMGAADRDDYLVAATEISASVDGLWGITWWCSHDVERSLTGFVELEYDLGLLTVDNEIKSLGHRFREVVTALRNASASPVVSRTTAVVLPDELTPDLEFADTFFTLIDRGVRPAIVLASASRDAGYLRARGIEELVTV
;
A
#
# COMPACT_ATOMS: atom_id res chain seq x y z
N MET A 1 13.65 -2.82 -1.56
CA MET A 1 14.26 -2.57 -2.89
C MET A 1 15.17 -3.68 -3.35
N GLU A 2 15.93 -4.35 -2.48
CA GLU A 2 16.87 -5.41 -2.88
C GLU A 2 16.20 -6.56 -3.65
N ARG A 3 15.01 -7.01 -3.21
CA ARG A 3 14.27 -8.12 -3.85
C ARG A 3 13.55 -7.71 -5.14
N TYR A 4 12.85 -6.56 -5.13
CA TYR A 4 11.92 -6.17 -6.21
C TYR A 4 12.43 -5.04 -7.11
N GLY A 5 13.54 -4.39 -6.77
CA GLY A 5 13.96 -3.14 -7.39
C GLY A 5 13.06 -1.94 -7.05
N LYS A 6 13.48 -0.74 -7.47
CA LYS A 6 12.79 0.52 -7.14
C LYS A 6 11.42 0.66 -7.81
N ALA A 7 11.29 0.12 -9.01
CA ALA A 7 10.09 0.21 -9.83
C ALA A 7 9.33 -1.13 -9.98
N GLY A 8 9.80 -2.20 -9.34
CA GLY A 8 9.15 -3.50 -9.48
C GLY A 8 7.82 -3.58 -8.74
N THR A 9 7.02 -4.56 -9.13
CA THR A 9 5.64 -4.77 -8.67
C THR A 9 5.55 -4.88 -7.16
N GLY A 10 6.41 -5.69 -6.53
CA GLY A 10 6.42 -5.83 -5.07
C GLY A 10 6.72 -4.54 -4.32
N THR A 11 7.50 -3.63 -4.90
CA THR A 11 7.73 -2.30 -4.32
C THR A 11 6.49 -1.42 -4.45
N ARG A 12 5.91 -1.31 -5.65
CA ARG A 12 4.77 -0.42 -5.92
C ARG A 12 3.48 -0.85 -5.24
N HIS A 13 3.27 -2.16 -5.10
CA HIS A 13 2.04 -2.74 -4.56
C HIS A 13 2.16 -3.20 -3.10
N LEU A 14 3.25 -2.85 -2.40
CA LEU A 14 3.42 -3.22 -1.00
C LEU A 14 2.30 -2.68 -0.11
N THR A 15 1.85 -1.44 -0.33
CA THR A 15 0.74 -0.86 0.43
C THR A 15 -0.58 -1.57 0.16
N GLU A 16 -0.86 -1.94 -1.09
CA GLU A 16 -2.03 -2.75 -1.44
C GLU A 16 -2.00 -4.13 -0.79
N TYR A 17 -0.84 -4.80 -0.81
CA TYR A 17 -0.65 -6.08 -0.12
C TYR A 17 -0.94 -5.95 1.38
N MET A 18 -0.40 -4.93 2.06
CA MET A 18 -0.63 -4.71 3.48
C MET A 18 -2.09 -4.40 3.81
N LEU A 19 -2.78 -3.65 2.95
CA LEU A 19 -4.21 -3.36 3.10
C LEU A 19 -5.06 -4.62 2.94
N GLU A 20 -4.81 -5.43 1.91
CA GLU A 20 -5.53 -6.70 1.71
C GLU A 20 -5.22 -7.71 2.81
N LEU A 21 -3.99 -7.71 3.32
CA LEU A 21 -3.61 -8.56 4.43
C LEU A 21 -4.37 -8.18 5.71
N ALA A 22 -4.47 -6.88 6.01
CA ALA A 22 -5.28 -6.41 7.14
C ALA A 22 -6.76 -6.82 6.98
N LYS A 23 -7.32 -6.74 5.77
CA LYS A 23 -8.69 -7.17 5.47
C LYS A 23 -8.91 -8.66 5.69
N ALA A 24 -7.92 -9.51 5.40
CA ALA A 24 -8.01 -10.95 5.62
C ALA A 24 -8.24 -11.31 7.10
N TYR A 25 -7.72 -10.51 8.04
CA TYR A 25 -7.89 -10.72 9.48
C TYR A 25 -9.10 -9.97 10.08
N ASN A 26 -9.85 -9.20 9.28
CA ASN A 26 -11.06 -8.55 9.76
C ASN A 26 -12.20 -9.57 9.94
N ARG A 27 -12.85 -9.52 11.10
CA ARG A 27 -14.06 -10.32 11.37
C ARG A 27 -15.30 -9.76 10.68
N GLU A 28 -15.35 -8.43 10.53
CA GLU A 28 -16.42 -7.71 9.84
C GLU A 28 -15.93 -7.31 8.45
N VAL A 29 -16.67 -7.71 7.41
CA VAL A 29 -16.27 -7.51 6.01
C VAL A 29 -16.17 -6.02 5.63
N ASP A 30 -16.98 -5.18 6.25
CA ASP A 30 -17.06 -3.74 6.00
C ASP A 30 -16.14 -2.91 6.89
N ARG A 31 -15.33 -3.55 7.76
CA ARG A 31 -14.39 -2.85 8.64
C ARG A 31 -13.37 -2.06 7.80
N PRO A 32 -13.34 -0.72 7.92
CA PRO A 32 -12.37 0.08 7.18
C PRO A 32 -10.93 -0.19 7.62
N VAL A 33 -9.99 -0.04 6.70
CA VAL A 33 -8.55 -0.17 6.96
C VAL A 33 -7.85 1.16 6.70
N TRP A 34 -6.98 1.58 7.63
CA TRP A 34 -6.20 2.81 7.50
C TRP A 34 -4.77 2.44 7.12
N LEU A 35 -4.29 2.97 5.97
CA LEU A 35 -2.85 3.03 5.70
C LEU A 35 -2.26 4.17 6.55
N GLN A 36 -1.95 3.86 7.80
CA GLN A 36 -1.56 4.86 8.80
C GLN A 36 -0.18 5.43 8.55
N GLU A 37 0.76 4.63 8.04
CA GLU A 37 2.10 5.09 7.73
C GLU A 37 2.60 4.39 6.48
N PHE A 38 3.13 5.20 5.57
CA PHE A 38 3.98 4.78 4.46
C PHE A 38 4.84 5.98 4.05
N GLY A 39 6.03 5.70 3.54
CA GLY A 39 7.01 6.73 3.22
C GLY A 39 8.14 6.17 2.35
N VAL A 40 9.03 7.05 1.92
CA VAL A 40 10.21 6.65 1.12
C VAL A 40 11.39 7.58 1.41
N SER A 41 12.55 6.99 1.68
CA SER A 41 13.79 7.72 1.99
C SER A 41 14.68 7.91 0.76
N THR A 42 15.52 8.95 0.77
CA THR A 42 16.59 9.13 -0.22
C THR A 42 17.64 8.00 -0.20
N GLU A 43 17.78 7.28 0.93
CA GLU A 43 18.68 6.12 1.01
C GLU A 43 18.25 5.00 0.04
N TRP A 44 16.96 4.93 -0.30
CA TRP A 44 16.41 3.86 -1.13
C TRP A 44 16.22 4.27 -2.59
N MET A 45 15.91 5.55 -2.85
CA MET A 45 15.47 6.03 -4.16
C MET A 45 15.91 7.47 -4.43
N GLY A 46 16.20 7.78 -5.70
CA GLY A 46 16.45 9.16 -6.13
C GLY A 46 15.16 9.99 -6.10
N ALA A 47 15.26 11.31 -6.24
CA ALA A 47 14.10 12.20 -6.15
C ALA A 47 12.96 11.82 -7.12
N ALA A 48 13.25 11.60 -8.40
CA ALA A 48 12.24 11.21 -9.39
C ALA A 48 11.57 9.87 -9.06
N ASP A 49 12.37 8.86 -8.66
CA ASP A 49 11.84 7.54 -8.28
C ASP A 49 10.92 7.63 -7.05
N ARG A 50 11.23 8.50 -6.08
CA ARG A 50 10.40 8.73 -4.88
C ARG A 50 9.07 9.38 -5.22
N ASP A 51 9.11 10.39 -6.09
CA ASP A 51 7.92 11.07 -6.58
C ASP A 51 6.99 10.09 -7.32
N ASP A 52 7.54 9.25 -8.20
CA ASP A 52 6.80 8.20 -8.90
C ASP A 52 6.25 7.13 -7.96
N TYR A 53 7.06 6.69 -6.98
CA TYR A 53 6.63 5.74 -5.96
C TYR A 53 5.46 6.28 -5.15
N LEU A 54 5.55 7.52 -4.66
CA LEU A 54 4.50 8.14 -3.87
C LEU A 54 3.17 8.20 -4.64
N VAL A 55 3.23 8.60 -5.91
CA VAL A 55 2.03 8.69 -6.75
C VAL A 55 1.42 7.30 -6.94
N ALA A 56 2.23 6.34 -7.39
CA ALA A 56 1.77 4.98 -7.64
C ALA A 56 1.20 4.33 -6.38
N ALA A 57 1.92 4.37 -5.25
CA ALA A 57 1.48 3.77 -3.99
C ALA A 57 0.19 4.42 -3.47
N THR A 58 0.03 5.74 -3.63
CA THR A 58 -1.20 6.45 -3.21
C THR A 58 -2.39 6.04 -4.07
N GLU A 59 -2.24 6.01 -5.40
CA GLU A 59 -3.30 5.61 -6.33
C GLU A 59 -3.69 4.14 -6.17
N ILE A 60 -2.70 3.26 -6.05
CA ILE A 60 -2.88 1.83 -5.80
C ILE A 60 -3.63 1.62 -4.49
N SER A 61 -3.23 2.30 -3.41
CA SER A 61 -3.92 2.21 -2.12
C SER A 61 -5.36 2.72 -2.21
N ALA A 62 -5.59 3.85 -2.88
CA ALA A 62 -6.92 4.41 -3.10
C ALA A 62 -7.85 3.49 -3.90
N SER A 63 -7.28 2.58 -4.70
CA SER A 63 -8.04 1.56 -5.42
C SER A 63 -8.49 0.37 -4.57
N VAL A 64 -8.06 0.29 -3.31
CA VAL A 64 -8.48 -0.76 -2.36
C VAL A 64 -9.83 -0.40 -1.75
N ASP A 65 -10.82 -1.28 -1.90
CA ASP A 65 -12.11 -1.13 -1.24
C ASP A 65 -11.96 -1.20 0.28
N GLY A 66 -12.75 -0.40 1.00
CA GLY A 66 -12.70 -0.31 2.46
C GLY A 66 -11.53 0.50 3.01
N LEU A 67 -10.75 1.19 2.16
CA LEU A 67 -9.75 2.15 2.62
C LEU A 67 -10.42 3.31 3.38
N TRP A 68 -10.07 3.49 4.65
CA TRP A 68 -10.50 4.62 5.47
C TRP A 68 -9.75 5.91 5.13
N GLY A 69 -8.44 5.78 4.92
CA GLY A 69 -7.56 6.91 4.68
C GLY A 69 -6.12 6.50 4.49
N ILE A 70 -5.32 7.48 4.08
CA ILE A 70 -3.88 7.37 3.86
C ILE A 70 -3.21 8.47 4.67
N THR A 71 -2.13 8.15 5.36
CA THR A 71 -1.33 9.13 6.09
C THR A 71 0.14 8.93 5.74
N TRP A 72 0.73 9.97 5.14
CA TRP A 72 2.13 9.96 4.70
C TRP A 72 3.05 10.17 5.90
N TRP A 73 4.12 9.39 5.96
CA TRP A 73 5.24 9.64 6.85
C TRP A 73 6.37 10.34 6.09
N CYS A 74 6.66 11.62 6.35
CA CYS A 74 6.07 12.49 7.37
C CYS A 74 5.87 13.93 6.87
N SER A 75 5.47 14.83 7.77
CA SER A 75 5.20 16.23 7.39
C SER A 75 6.48 17.00 7.09
N HIS A 76 7.44 17.04 8.02
CA HIS A 76 8.65 17.87 7.94
C HIS A 76 9.91 17.03 8.11
N ASP A 77 10.98 17.46 7.44
CA ASP A 77 12.34 16.99 7.69
C ASP A 77 12.76 17.29 9.14
N VAL A 78 13.63 16.45 9.69
CA VAL A 78 14.17 16.64 11.04
C VAL A 78 15.39 17.55 10.96
N GLU A 79 15.49 18.51 11.89
CA GLU A 79 16.67 19.38 11.97
C GLU A 79 17.92 18.57 12.32
N ARG A 80 18.96 18.68 11.51
CA ARG A 80 20.20 17.90 11.68
C ARG A 80 20.99 18.22 12.96
N SER A 81 20.65 19.32 13.65
CA SER A 81 21.19 19.62 14.98
C SER A 81 20.63 18.70 16.07
N LEU A 82 19.46 18.07 15.84
CA LEU A 82 18.84 17.09 16.71
C LEU A 82 19.47 15.71 16.49
N THR A 83 20.35 15.31 17.38
CA THR A 83 21.09 14.04 17.26
C THR A 83 20.30 12.84 17.81
N GLY A 84 20.57 11.64 17.30
CA GLY A 84 20.05 10.37 17.85
C GLY A 84 19.05 9.65 16.94
N PHE A 85 18.65 10.27 15.83
CA PHE A 85 17.89 9.62 14.77
C PHE A 85 18.80 8.81 13.84
N VAL A 86 18.25 7.76 13.23
CA VAL A 86 18.89 7.08 12.10
C VAL A 86 18.85 7.98 10.87
N GLU A 87 19.83 7.84 9.97
CA GLU A 87 20.07 8.83 8.90
C GLU A 87 18.86 9.03 7.98
N LEU A 88 18.14 7.96 7.64
CA LEU A 88 16.94 8.04 6.79
C LEU A 88 15.85 8.96 7.33
N GLU A 89 15.75 9.18 8.65
CA GLU A 89 14.66 9.94 9.28
C GLU A 89 14.74 11.44 9.00
N TYR A 90 15.93 11.96 8.70
CA TYR A 90 16.13 13.39 8.53
C TYR A 90 15.47 13.95 7.26
N ASP A 91 15.12 13.11 6.28
CA ASP A 91 14.63 13.59 4.97
C ASP A 91 13.28 13.04 4.49
N LEU A 92 12.53 12.37 5.36
CA LEU A 92 11.23 11.76 5.02
C LEU A 92 10.10 12.80 4.84
N GLY A 93 10.34 14.06 5.21
CA GLY A 93 9.34 15.11 5.18
C GLY A 93 8.85 15.43 3.77
N LEU A 94 7.58 15.84 3.68
CA LEU A 94 7.04 16.52 2.51
C LEU A 94 7.48 18.00 2.45
N LEU A 95 7.85 18.56 3.60
CA LEU A 95 8.39 19.90 3.77
C LEU A 95 9.81 19.82 4.35
N THR A 96 10.64 20.81 4.05
CA THR A 96 11.93 21.00 4.71
C THR A 96 11.76 21.55 6.12
N VAL A 97 12.86 21.63 6.87
CA VAL A 97 12.91 22.27 8.20
C VAL A 97 12.49 23.75 8.19
N ASP A 98 12.63 24.42 7.05
CA ASP A 98 12.27 25.83 6.84
C ASP A 98 10.82 26.01 6.33
N ASN A 99 10.03 24.94 6.29
CA ASN A 99 8.66 24.89 5.75
C ASN A 99 8.56 25.05 4.22
N GLU A 100 9.65 24.82 3.49
CA GLU A 100 9.61 24.80 2.02
C GLU A 100 9.06 23.46 1.53
N ILE A 101 8.12 23.50 0.59
CA ILE A 101 7.50 22.28 0.04
C ILE A 101 8.49 21.57 -0.88
N LYS A 102 8.74 20.28 -0.65
CA LYS A 102 9.59 19.43 -1.50
C LYS A 102 8.83 18.96 -2.75
N SER A 103 9.53 18.47 -3.77
CA SER A 103 8.89 17.88 -4.97
C SER A 103 7.86 16.82 -4.59
N LEU A 104 8.22 15.96 -3.64
CA LEU A 104 7.37 14.91 -3.08
C LEU A 104 6.08 15.48 -2.45
N GLY A 105 6.19 16.61 -1.72
CA GLY A 105 5.05 17.34 -1.17
C GLY A 105 4.11 17.91 -2.24
N HIS A 106 4.67 18.47 -3.32
CA HIS A 106 3.88 18.91 -4.47
C HIS A 106 3.14 17.74 -5.13
N ARG A 107 3.83 16.62 -5.39
CA ARG A 107 3.24 15.43 -6.00
C ARG A 107 2.15 14.81 -5.13
N PHE A 108 2.34 14.77 -3.81
CA PHE A 108 1.32 14.26 -2.90
C PHE A 108 0.06 15.11 -2.91
N ARG A 109 0.21 16.44 -2.90
CA ARG A 109 -0.91 17.37 -3.03
C ARG A 109 -1.65 17.17 -4.36
N GLU A 110 -0.93 17.00 -5.46
CA GLU A 110 -1.51 16.78 -6.79
C GLU A 110 -2.35 15.50 -6.84
N VAL A 111 -1.78 14.35 -6.42
CA VAL A 111 -2.50 13.07 -6.45
C VAL A 111 -3.72 13.07 -5.53
N VAL A 112 -3.61 13.64 -4.32
CA VAL A 112 -4.77 13.75 -3.39
C VAL A 112 -5.85 14.65 -3.98
N THR A 113 -5.48 15.75 -4.64
CA THR A 113 -6.44 16.64 -5.29
C THR A 113 -7.13 15.95 -6.47
N ALA A 114 -6.38 15.21 -7.28
CA ALA A 114 -6.92 14.43 -8.39
C ALA A 114 -7.91 13.37 -7.91
N LEU A 115 -7.53 12.59 -6.88
CA LEU A 115 -8.40 11.56 -6.28
C LEU A 115 -9.69 12.16 -5.69
N ARG A 116 -9.60 13.33 -5.04
CA ARG A 116 -10.79 14.02 -4.50
C ARG A 116 -11.74 14.55 -5.57
N ASN A 117 -11.20 14.96 -6.71
CA ASN A 117 -11.97 15.56 -7.80
C ASN A 117 -12.39 14.55 -8.88
N ALA A 118 -11.99 13.28 -8.76
CA ALA A 118 -12.36 12.23 -9.70
C ALA A 118 -13.88 12.01 -9.70
N SER A 119 -14.47 11.92 -10.89
CA SER A 119 -15.91 11.65 -11.06
C SER A 119 -16.26 10.18 -10.87
N ALA A 120 -15.30 9.28 -11.04
CA ALA A 120 -15.44 7.85 -10.84
C ALA A 120 -14.69 7.41 -9.58
N SER A 121 -15.22 6.38 -8.90
CA SER A 121 -14.51 5.76 -7.78
C SER A 121 -13.20 5.14 -8.26
N PRO A 122 -12.08 5.34 -7.54
CA PRO A 122 -10.81 4.69 -7.87
C PRO A 122 -10.81 3.19 -7.51
N VAL A 123 -11.82 2.71 -6.76
CA VAL A 123 -11.90 1.34 -6.26
C VAL A 123 -11.98 0.34 -7.42
N VAL A 124 -11.11 -0.67 -7.36
CA VAL A 124 -11.05 -1.77 -8.32
C VAL A 124 -11.62 -3.04 -7.70
N SER A 125 -12.38 -3.82 -8.48
CA SER A 125 -12.91 -5.11 -8.05
C SER A 125 -11.80 -6.15 -7.88
N ARG A 126 -11.90 -6.98 -6.83
CA ARG A 126 -10.94 -8.03 -6.49
C ARG A 126 -11.67 -9.37 -6.37
N THR A 127 -11.89 -10.02 -7.52
CA THR A 127 -12.65 -11.27 -7.60
C THR A 127 -11.79 -12.51 -7.35
N THR A 128 -10.47 -12.40 -7.47
CA THR A 128 -9.53 -13.49 -7.16
C THR A 128 -8.88 -13.23 -5.80
N ALA A 129 -8.79 -14.25 -4.94
CA ALA A 129 -8.11 -14.13 -3.65
C ALA A 129 -6.99 -15.17 -3.47
N VAL A 130 -5.86 -14.74 -2.94
CA VAL A 130 -4.80 -15.64 -2.46
C VAL A 130 -5.19 -16.14 -1.07
N VAL A 131 -5.14 -17.46 -0.89
CA VAL A 131 -5.45 -18.12 0.38
C VAL A 131 -4.21 -18.12 1.28
N LEU A 132 -4.28 -17.41 2.40
CA LEU A 132 -3.27 -17.39 3.45
C LEU A 132 -3.56 -18.51 4.48
N PRO A 133 -2.65 -19.48 4.68
CA PRO A 133 -2.80 -20.44 5.77
C PRO A 133 -2.84 -19.74 7.13
N ASP A 134 -3.79 -20.11 7.99
CA ASP A 134 -4.05 -19.42 9.27
C ASP A 134 -2.81 -19.36 10.20
N GLU A 135 -1.99 -20.40 10.18
CA GLU A 135 -0.79 -20.52 11.03
C GLU A 135 0.47 -19.90 10.40
N LEU A 136 0.39 -19.44 9.15
CA LEU A 136 1.51 -18.83 8.45
C LEU A 136 1.64 -17.37 8.89
N THR A 137 2.83 -16.99 9.37
CA THR A 137 3.18 -15.57 9.44
C THR A 137 3.53 -15.10 8.02
N PRO A 138 2.72 -14.23 7.40
CA PRO A 138 2.90 -13.82 6.02
C PRO A 138 4.18 -13.01 5.86
N ASP A 139 5.02 -13.39 4.90
CA ASP A 139 6.29 -12.73 4.60
C ASP A 139 6.38 -12.38 3.10
N LEU A 140 7.59 -12.06 2.62
CA LEU A 140 7.81 -11.74 1.21
C LEU A 140 7.68 -12.95 0.28
N GLU A 141 7.80 -14.18 0.77
CA GLU A 141 7.56 -15.38 -0.04
C GLU A 141 6.06 -15.55 -0.32
N PHE A 142 5.21 -15.36 0.70
CA PHE A 142 3.77 -15.29 0.47
C PHE A 142 3.38 -14.10 -0.43
N ALA A 143 3.99 -12.94 -0.20
CA ALA A 143 3.74 -11.75 -1.02
C ALA A 143 4.10 -11.95 -2.50
N ASP A 144 5.10 -12.79 -2.83
CA ASP A 144 5.47 -13.06 -4.22
C ASP A 144 4.32 -13.71 -5.01
N THR A 145 3.48 -14.55 -4.39
CA THR A 145 2.27 -15.08 -5.05
C THR A 145 1.29 -13.95 -5.39
N PHE A 146 1.09 -13.02 -4.45
CA PHE A 146 0.23 -11.86 -4.64
C PHE A 146 0.77 -10.96 -5.78
N PHE A 147 2.06 -10.65 -5.78
CA PHE A 147 2.69 -9.82 -6.82
C PHE A 147 2.72 -10.51 -8.18
N THR A 148 2.91 -11.82 -8.23
CA THR A 148 2.84 -12.59 -9.48
C THR A 148 1.46 -12.51 -10.14
N LEU A 149 0.38 -12.45 -9.35
CA LEU A 149 -0.96 -12.24 -9.88
C LEU A 149 -1.13 -10.82 -10.44
N ILE A 150 -0.57 -9.81 -9.77
CA ILE A 150 -0.55 -8.43 -10.27
C ILE A 150 0.18 -8.34 -11.61
N ASP A 151 1.33 -9.00 -11.75
CA ASP A 151 2.07 -9.04 -13.02
C ASP A 151 1.28 -9.70 -14.17
N ARG A 152 0.32 -10.57 -13.83
CA ARG A 152 -0.62 -11.19 -14.78
C ARG A 152 -1.87 -10.35 -15.05
N GLY A 153 -1.95 -9.14 -14.50
CA GLY A 153 -3.08 -8.23 -14.64
C GLY A 153 -4.26 -8.53 -13.71
N VAL A 154 -4.09 -9.41 -12.73
CA VAL A 154 -5.11 -9.70 -11.70
C VAL A 154 -4.95 -8.72 -10.54
N ARG A 155 -6.05 -8.30 -9.91
CA ARG A 155 -6.02 -7.52 -8.66
C ARG A 155 -6.46 -8.43 -7.51
N PRO A 156 -5.51 -9.13 -6.86
CA PRO A 156 -5.86 -10.12 -5.86
C PRO A 156 -6.33 -9.47 -4.54
N ALA A 157 -7.28 -10.13 -3.89
CA ALA A 157 -7.52 -10.01 -2.46
C ALA A 157 -6.69 -11.05 -1.67
N ILE A 158 -6.73 -10.98 -0.35
CA ILE A 158 -6.22 -12.03 0.55
C ILE A 158 -7.35 -12.54 1.44
N VAL A 159 -7.42 -13.85 1.64
CA VAL A 159 -8.35 -14.51 2.58
C VAL A 159 -7.64 -15.55 3.43
N LEU A 160 -8.05 -15.71 4.68
CA LEU A 160 -7.57 -16.81 5.52
C LEU A 160 -8.11 -18.16 5.02
N ALA A 161 -7.34 -19.23 5.19
CA ALA A 161 -7.75 -20.58 4.81
C ALA A 161 -9.01 -21.02 5.58
N SER A 162 -9.16 -20.68 6.86
CA SER A 162 -10.39 -20.89 7.62
C SER A 162 -11.62 -20.19 7.03
N ALA A 163 -11.44 -19.00 6.45
CA ALA A 163 -12.50 -18.22 5.82
C ALA A 163 -12.78 -18.63 4.35
N SER A 164 -11.87 -19.36 3.72
CA SER A 164 -11.97 -19.78 2.30
C SER A 164 -13.16 -20.71 2.00
N ARG A 165 -13.78 -21.29 3.02
CA ARG A 165 -14.97 -22.16 2.89
C ARG A 165 -16.28 -21.45 3.25
N ASP A 166 -16.20 -20.22 3.75
CA ASP A 166 -17.38 -19.43 4.08
C ASP A 166 -17.90 -18.71 2.82
N ALA A 167 -18.89 -19.31 2.18
CA ALA A 167 -19.49 -18.75 0.98
C ALA A 167 -20.20 -17.40 1.22
N GLY A 168 -20.63 -17.11 2.45
CA GLY A 168 -21.22 -15.82 2.81
C GLY A 168 -20.16 -14.73 2.84
N TYR A 169 -19.05 -14.99 3.53
CA TYR A 169 -17.87 -14.12 3.58
C TYR A 169 -17.30 -13.83 2.19
N LEU A 170 -17.08 -14.86 1.37
CA LEU A 170 -16.54 -14.69 0.01
C LEU A 170 -17.46 -13.84 -0.87
N ARG A 171 -18.78 -14.10 -0.85
CA ARG A 171 -19.75 -13.28 -1.61
C ARG A 171 -19.79 -11.84 -1.13
N ALA A 172 -19.75 -11.61 0.19
CA ALA A 172 -19.75 -10.26 0.75
C ALA A 172 -18.50 -9.46 0.33
N ARG A 173 -17.37 -10.15 0.11
CA ARG A 173 -16.13 -9.57 -0.42
C ARG A 173 -16.03 -9.56 -1.94
N GLY A 174 -17.03 -10.07 -2.66
CA GLY A 174 -17.01 -10.17 -4.13
C GLY A 174 -15.99 -11.16 -4.69
N ILE A 175 -15.57 -12.15 -3.90
CA ILE A 175 -14.56 -13.14 -4.27
C ILE A 175 -15.22 -14.32 -4.99
N GLU A 176 -14.70 -14.65 -6.16
CA GLU A 176 -15.18 -15.68 -7.08
C GLU A 176 -14.15 -16.80 -7.28
N GLU A 177 -12.86 -16.48 -7.24
CA GLU A 177 -11.76 -17.41 -7.47
C GLU A 177 -10.77 -17.43 -6.30
N LEU A 178 -10.26 -18.62 -5.97
CA LEU A 178 -9.27 -18.81 -4.91
C LEU A 178 -7.98 -19.39 -5.50
N VAL A 179 -6.84 -18.82 -5.09
CA VAL A 179 -5.51 -19.29 -5.44
C VAL A 179 -4.82 -19.77 -4.16
N THR A 180 -4.52 -21.05 -4.09
CA THR A 180 -3.78 -21.65 -2.97
C THR A 180 -2.28 -21.59 -3.21
N VAL A 181 -1.52 -21.27 -2.17
CA VAL A 181 -0.06 -21.35 -2.13
C VAL A 181 0.43 -22.75 -1.80
#